data_AF-A0A3E0H9X9-F1
#
_entry.id   AF-A0A3E0H9X9-F1
#
_cell.length_a   1.000
_cell.length_b   1.000
_cell.length_c   1.000
_cell.angle_alpha   90.00
_cell.angle_beta   90.00
_cell.angle_gamma   90.00
#
_symmetry.space_group_name_H-M   'P 1'
#
loop_
_entity.id
_entity.type
_entity.pdbx_description
1 polymer ?
#
loop_
_entity_poly.entity_id
_entity_poly.type
_entity_poly.pdbx_seq_one_letter_code
_entity_poly.pdbx_strand_id
1 'polypeptide(L)'
;MMAFTQLLMENPHTGARKSAPVGLSWTVLIFGFLPPLFRGDIKWGVIILLFWLFSAGLTNIVFMFIYNKLYIKELMLEGYKLREMPEGMEARVRDTLNMTLPH
;
A
#
# COMPACT_ATOMS: atom_id res chain seq x y z
N MET A 1 3.64 6.09 -19.85
CA MET A 1 2.73 6.03 -18.69
C MET A 1 2.95 4.69 -17.99
N MET A 2 3.92 4.62 -17.07
CA MET A 2 4.17 3.42 -16.26
C MET A 2 3.37 3.58 -14.96
N ALA A 3 2.21 2.92 -14.85
CA ALA A 3 1.18 3.23 -13.85
C ALA A 3 1.25 2.39 -12.57
N PHE A 4 2.29 1.60 -12.37
CA PHE A 4 2.43 0.77 -11.18
C PHE A 4 3.89 0.69 -10.80
N THR A 5 4.26 1.45 -9.78
CA THR A 5 5.63 1.41 -9.26
C THR A 5 5.61 0.81 -7.87
N GLN A 6 6.45 -0.19 -7.66
CA GLN A 6 6.48 -0.98 -6.45
C GLN A 6 7.75 -0.68 -5.66
N LEU A 7 7.59 -0.44 -4.36
CA LEU A 7 8.69 -0.35 -3.42
C LEU A 7 8.98 -1.73 -2.87
N LEU A 8 10.24 -2.14 -2.88
CA LEU A 8 10.64 -3.34 -2.18
C LEU A 8 10.97 -2.96 -0.74
N MET A 9 10.17 -3.46 0.19
CA MET A 9 10.39 -3.30 1.62
C MET A 9 10.92 -4.59 2.21
N GLU A 10 11.89 -4.48 3.10
CA GLU A 10 12.46 -5.64 3.80
C GLU A 10 12.45 -5.37 5.30
N ASN A 11 12.03 -6.37 6.07
CA ASN A 11 12.16 -6.34 7.51
C ASN A 11 13.58 -6.81 7.90
N PRO A 12 14.43 -5.95 8.48
CA PRO A 12 15.81 -6.30 8.83
C PRO A 12 15.91 -7.34 9.95
N HIS A 13 14.84 -7.53 10.75
CA HIS A 13 14.81 -8.49 11.84
C HIS A 13 14.41 -9.90 11.40
N THR A 14 13.57 -10.02 10.37
CA THR A 14 13.04 -11.32 9.90
C THR A 14 13.50 -11.70 8.49
N GLY A 15 14.08 -10.75 7.74
CA GLY A 15 14.43 -10.93 6.33
C GLY A 15 13.23 -10.98 5.38
N ALA A 16 12.01 -10.76 5.89
CA ALA A 16 10.79 -10.81 5.09
C ALA A 16 10.75 -9.65 4.10
N ARG A 17 10.57 -9.96 2.81
CA ARG A 17 10.47 -8.96 1.73
C ARG A 17 9.03 -8.83 1.27
N LYS A 18 8.53 -7.60 1.21
CA LYS A 18 7.18 -7.27 0.75
C LYS A 18 7.25 -6.18 -0.32
N SER A 19 6.48 -6.38 -1.37
CA SER A 19 6.36 -5.41 -2.45
C SER A 19 5.15 -4.51 -2.20
N ALA A 20 5.37 -3.20 -2.14
CA ALA A 20 4.35 -2.21 -1.82
C ALA A 20 4.13 -1.24 -2.99
N PRO A 21 2.99 -1.34 -3.70
CA PRO A 21 2.71 -0.44 -4.81
C PRO A 21 2.39 0.98 -4.34
N VAL A 22 2.90 1.97 -5.07
CA VAL A 22 2.69 3.40 -4.82
C VAL A 22 1.73 3.98 -5.85
N GLY A 23 0.82 4.83 -5.40
CA GLY A 23 -0.17 5.50 -6.24
C GLY A 23 -1.53 4.81 -6.24
N LEU A 24 -2.21 4.84 -7.38
CA LEU A 24 -3.59 4.36 -7.53
C LEU A 24 -3.69 2.83 -7.46
N SER A 25 -4.57 2.35 -6.59
CA SER A 25 -4.84 0.92 -6.42
C SER A 25 -6.03 0.47 -7.28
N TRP A 26 -5.77 0.20 -8.56
CA TRP A 26 -6.79 -0.32 -9.49
C TRP A 26 -7.41 -1.64 -9.03
N THR A 27 -6.64 -2.46 -8.31
CA THR A 27 -7.15 -3.71 -7.74
C THR A 27 -8.20 -3.47 -6.66
N VAL A 28 -8.03 -2.46 -5.80
CA VAL A 28 -9.04 -2.11 -4.77
C VAL A 28 -10.27 -1.49 -5.41
N LEU A 29 -10.12 -0.76 -6.51
CA LEU A 29 -11.27 -0.23 -7.25
C LEU A 29 -12.19 -1.36 -7.74
N ILE A 30 -11.62 -2.40 -8.35
CA ILE A 30 -12.37 -3.49 -8.98
C ILE A 30 -12.79 -4.57 -7.97
N PHE A 31 -11.89 -4.95 -7.06
CA PHE A 31 -12.09 -6.10 -6.16
C PHE A 31 -12.35 -5.71 -4.70
N GLY A 32 -12.31 -4.42 -4.37
CA GLY A 32 -12.57 -3.91 -3.02
C GLY A 32 -11.63 -4.49 -1.97
N PHE A 33 -12.16 -5.37 -1.13
CA PHE A 33 -11.50 -5.92 0.06
C PHE A 33 -10.62 -7.15 -0.20
N LEU A 34 -10.73 -7.78 -1.39
CA LEU A 34 -9.94 -8.99 -1.72
C LEU A 34 -8.43 -8.74 -1.85
N PRO A 35 -7.95 -7.69 -2.54
CA PRO A 35 -6.51 -7.46 -2.71
C PRO A 35 -5.73 -7.30 -1.38
N PRO A 36 -6.22 -6.56 -0.38
CA PRO A 36 -5.60 -6.53 0.94
C PRO A 36 -5.47 -7.90 1.61
N LEU A 37 -6.49 -8.75 1.51
CA LEU A 37 -6.46 -10.11 2.06
C LEU A 37 -5.37 -10.96 1.39
N PHE A 38 -5.28 -10.93 0.06
CA PHE A 38 -4.23 -11.64 -0.68
C PHE A 38 -2.82 -11.11 -0.39
N ARG A 39 -2.70 -9.86 0.05
CA ARG A 39 -1.43 -9.23 0.41
C ARG A 39 -1.00 -9.52 1.86
N GLY A 40 -1.86 -10.18 2.63
CA GLY A 40 -1.64 -10.46 4.05
C GLY A 40 -2.06 -9.33 4.99
N ASP A 41 -2.73 -8.29 4.47
CA ASP A 41 -3.26 -7.16 5.25
C ASP A 41 -4.69 -7.44 5.69
N ILE A 42 -4.86 -8.48 6.51
CA ILE A 42 -6.18 -8.93 6.97
C ILE A 42 -6.93 -7.79 7.67
N LYS A 43 -6.21 -6.95 8.44
CA LYS A 43 -6.79 -5.81 9.16
C LYS A 43 -7.49 -4.83 8.22
N TRP A 44 -6.80 -4.37 7.17
CA TRP A 44 -7.41 -3.46 6.19
C TRP A 44 -8.43 -4.14 5.30
N GLY A 45 -8.24 -5.42 4.98
CA GLY A 45 -9.24 -6.21 4.25
C GLY A 45 -10.59 -6.25 4.97
N VAL A 46 -10.59 -6.54 6.28
CA VAL A 46 -11.83 -6.56 7.08
C VAL A 46 -12.44 -5.16 7.21
N ILE A 47 -11.64 -4.11 7.41
CA ILE A 47 -12.13 -2.73 7.48
C ILE A 47 -12.83 -2.34 6.17
N ILE A 48 -12.17 -2.57 5.02
CA ILE A 48 -12.73 -2.24 3.71
C ILE A 48 -14.00 -3.06 3.46
N LEU A 49 -14.03 -4.34 3.84
CA LEU A 49 -15.22 -5.19 3.72
C LEU A 49 -16.42 -4.62 4.49
N LEU A 50 -16.22 -4.19 5.74
CA LEU A 50 -17.28 -3.58 6.54
C LEU A 50 -17.80 -2.31 5.87
N PHE A 51 -16.91 -1.39 5.50
CA PHE A 51 -17.30 -0.16 4.81
C PHE A 51 -17.96 -0.42 3.45
N TRP A 52 -17.49 -1.43 2.72
CA TRP A 52 -18.05 -1.85 1.44
C TRP A 52 -19.50 -2.33 1.59
N LEU A 53 -19.80 -3.09 2.66
CA LEU A 53 -21.15 -3.56 2.97
C LEU A 53 -22.11 -2.40 3.28
N PHE A 54 -21.65 -1.37 4.01
CA PHE A 54 -22.47 -0.21 4.35
C PHE A 54 -22.62 0.81 3.21
N SER A 55 -21.65 0.88 2.29
CA SER A 55 -21.60 1.88 1.21
C SER A 55 -22.03 1.36 -0.16
N ALA A 56 -22.48 0.11 -0.26
CA ALA A 56 -22.82 -0.57 -1.51
C ALA A 56 -21.71 -0.47 -2.58
N GLY A 57 -20.44 -0.54 -2.16
CA GLY A 57 -19.28 -0.51 -3.06
C GLY A 57 -18.67 0.85 -3.35
N LEU A 58 -19.25 1.95 -2.85
CA LEU A 58 -18.68 3.29 -3.03
C LEU A 58 -17.32 3.46 -2.31
N THR A 59 -17.08 2.67 -1.26
CA THR A 59 -15.80 2.60 -0.54
C THR A 59 -14.60 2.33 -1.46
N ASN A 60 -14.77 1.55 -2.54
CA ASN A 60 -13.69 1.20 -3.45
C ASN A 60 -13.04 2.44 -4.11
N ILE A 61 -13.87 3.43 -4.47
CA ILE A 61 -13.42 4.68 -5.10
C ILE A 61 -12.60 5.53 -4.15
N VAL A 62 -12.95 5.56 -2.86
CA VAL A 62 -12.19 6.32 -1.85
C VAL A 62 -10.90 5.59 -1.52
N PHE A 63 -10.98 4.28 -1.25
CA PHE A 63 -9.84 3.49 -0.81
C PHE A 63 -8.80 3.24 -1.90
N MET A 64 -9.13 3.33 -3.20
CA MET A 64 -8.12 3.19 -4.26
C MET A 64 -7.00 4.24 -4.17
N PHE A 65 -7.30 5.44 -3.63
CA PHE A 65 -6.32 6.51 -3.45
C PHE A 65 -5.53 6.38 -2.15
N ILE A 66 -6.18 5.91 -1.08
CA ILE A 66 -5.63 5.98 0.28
C ILE A 66 -4.98 4.66 0.71
N TYR A 67 -5.52 3.51 0.28
CA TYR A 67 -5.11 2.19 0.76
C TYR A 67 -3.63 1.88 0.50
N ASN A 68 -3.11 2.15 -0.70
CA ASN A 68 -1.69 1.90 -1.01
C ASN A 68 -0.76 2.69 -0.08
N LYS A 69 -1.09 3.95 0.23
CA LYS A 69 -0.34 4.77 1.19
C LYS A 69 -0.43 4.24 2.61
N LEU A 70 -1.61 3.76 3.02
CA LEU A 70 -1.80 3.13 4.33
C LEU A 70 -0.98 1.85 4.46
N TYR A 71 -1.02 0.99 3.45
CA TYR A 71 -0.27 -0.26 3.42
C TYR A 71 1.24 -0.02 3.61
N ILE A 72 1.80 0.93 2.86
CA ILE A 72 3.20 1.34 2.98
C ILE A 72 3.52 1.82 4.40
N LYS A 73 2.65 2.64 5.00
CA LYS A 73 2.81 3.10 6.39
C LYS A 73 2.76 1.97 7.40
N GLU A 74 1.89 0.98 7.20
CA GLU A 74 1.82 -0.18 8.10
C GLU A 74 3.09 -1.01 8.05
N LEU A 75 3.61 -1.27 6.85
CA LEU A 75 4.89 -1.96 6.70
C LEU A 75 6.01 -1.19 7.42
N MET A 76 6.05 0.13 7.31
CA MET A 76 7.02 0.94 8.05
C MET A 76 6.84 0.84 9.57
N LEU A 77 5.60 0.82 10.06
CA LEU A 77 5.29 0.64 11.49
C LEU A 77 5.65 -0.77 11.99
N GLU A 78 5.53 -1.79 11.14
CA GLU A 78 5.97 -3.17 11.39
C GLU A 78 7.50 -3.32 11.35
N GLY A 79 8.24 -2.23 11.09
CA GLY A 79 9.70 -2.21 11.06
C GLY A 79 10.31 -2.59 9.72
N TYR A 80 9.51 -2.67 8.65
CA TYR A 80 10.05 -2.84 7.30
C TYR A 80 10.73 -1.56 6.83
N LYS A 81 11.93 -1.70 6.29
CA LYS A 81 12.72 -0.62 5.69
C LYS A 81 12.63 -0.67 4.17
N LEU A 82 12.79 0.50 3.55
CA LEU A 82 12.87 0.59 2.09
C LEU A 82 14.22 0.01 1.64
N ARG A 83 14.19 -1.09 0.87
CA ARG A 83 15.41 -1.70 0.32
C ARG A 83 15.72 -1.19 -1.07
N GLU A 84 14.72 -1.24 -1.95
CA GLU A 84 14.88 -0.85 -3.35
C GLU A 84 13.69 0.00 -3.78
N MET A 85 14.02 1.06 -4.50
CA MET A 85 13.06 1.93 -5.15
C MET A 85 13.47 2.10 -6.61
N PRO A 86 12.53 2.07 -7.56
CA PRO A 86 12.82 2.34 -8.96
C PRO A 86 13.40 3.75 -9.15
N GLU A 87 14.47 3.83 -9.95
CA GLU A 87 15.20 5.06 -10.23
C GLU A 87 14.25 6.12 -10.83
N GLY A 88 14.32 7.37 -10.31
CA GLY A 88 13.43 8.47 -10.74
C GLY A 88 12.09 8.59 -9.99
N MET A 89 11.80 7.73 -9.00
CA MET A 89 10.60 7.84 -8.16
C MET A 89 10.80 8.48 -6.79
N GLU A 90 12.04 8.78 -6.41
CA GLU A 90 12.39 9.41 -5.13
C GLU A 90 11.53 10.64 -4.82
N ALA A 91 11.34 11.52 -5.80
CA ALA A 91 10.55 12.72 -5.65
C ALA A 91 9.06 12.42 -5.38
N ARG A 92 8.47 11.46 -6.09
CA ARG A 92 7.04 11.08 -5.93
C ARG A 92 6.80 10.34 -4.62
N VAL A 93 7.75 9.51 -4.20
CA VAL A 93 7.69 8.77 -2.94
C VAL A 93 7.84 9.73 -1.77
N ARG A 94 8.79 10.68 -1.83
CA ARG A 94 8.93 11.76 -0.83
C ARG A 94 7.64 12.58 -0.70
N ASP A 95 7.05 12.99 -1.81
CA ASP A 95 5.79 13.75 -1.84
C ASP A 95 4.61 12.92 -1.28
N THR A 96 4.48 11.66 -1.69
CA THR A 96 3.38 10.79 -1.27
C THR A 96 3.48 10.39 0.21
N LEU A 97 4.69 10.08 0.69
CA LEU A 97 4.90 9.59 2.06
C LEU A 97 5.11 10.69 3.07
N ASN A 98 5.55 11.89 2.65
CA ASN A 98 5.85 13.03 3.53
C ASN A 98 6.64 12.63 4.79
N MET A 99 7.48 11.60 4.66
CA MET A 99 8.27 11.00 5.73
C MET A 99 9.70 10.92 5.23
N THR A 100 10.62 11.37 6.07
CA THR A 100 12.06 11.11 5.93
C THR A 100 12.26 9.61 5.86
N LEU A 101 12.64 9.11 4.68
CA LEU A 101 13.06 7.73 4.49
C LEU A 101 14.21 7.48 5.48
N PRO A 102 14.04 6.61 6.49
CA PRO A 102 15.17 6.24 7.33
C PRO A 102 16.11 5.42 6.45
N HIS A 103 17.21 6.05 6.05
CA HIS A 103 18.38 5.38 5.50
C HIS A 103 18.92 4.34 6.50
#